data_AF-A0A938MCE5-F1
#
_entry.id   AF-A0A938MCE5-F1
#
_cell.length_a   1.000
_cell.length_b   1.000
_cell.length_c   1.000
_cell.angle_alpha   90.00
_cell.angle_beta   90.00
_cell.angle_gamma   90.00
#
_symmetry.space_group_name_H-M   'P 1'
#
loop_
_entity.id
_entity.type
_entity.pdbx_description
1 polymer ?
#
loop_
_entity_poly.entity_id
_entity_poly.type
_entity_poly.pdbx_seq_one_letter_code
_entity_poly.pdbx_strand_id
1 'polypeptide(L)' 'MSIKLTPQQLQALDSEAGGLPRVVDPRRNIAYVLVSEAEYKTVREVLDDERAQRAIRMIALRNAAGRMQESP' A
#
# COMPACT_ATOMS: atom_id res chain seq x y z
N MET A 1 -1.55 19.80 8.48
CA MET A 1 -2.80 19.86 9.27
C MET A 1 -2.82 18.65 10.19
N SER A 2 -2.91 18.82 11.51
CA SER A 2 -3.06 17.70 12.44
C SER A 2 -4.54 17.42 12.67
N ILE A 3 -4.95 16.17 12.49
CA ILE A 3 -6.30 15.73 12.81
C ILE A 3 -6.32 15.46 14.31
N LYS A 4 -7.02 16.30 15.08
CA LYS A 4 -7.23 16.06 16.52
C LYS A 4 -8.42 15.13 16.68
N LEU A 5 -8.16 13.93 17.18
CA LEU A 5 -9.20 12.96 17.48
C LEU A 5 -9.91 13.32 18.79
N THR A 6 -11.21 13.07 18.82
CA THR A 6 -12.03 13.18 20.02
C THR A 6 -11.77 12.01 20.97
N PRO A 7 -12.05 12.15 22.28
CA PRO A 7 -11.89 11.05 23.23
C PRO A 7 -12.69 9.80 22.87
N GLN A 8 -13.89 9.95 22.28
CA GLN A 8 -14.68 8.80 21.82
C GLN A 8 -14.02 8.09 20.64
N GLN A 9 -13.37 8.83 19.75
CA GLN A 9 -12.61 8.24 18.65
C GLN A 9 -11.38 7.49 19.16
N LEU A 10 -10.66 8.05 20.14
CA LEU A 10 -9.56 7.32 20.80
C LEU A 10 -10.06 6.02 21.44
N GLN A 11 -11.17 6.08 22.18
CA GLN A 11 -11.70 4.91 22.86
C GLN A 11 -12.19 3.82 21.89
N ALA A 12 -12.71 4.19 20.71
CA ALA A 12 -13.06 3.26 19.65
C ALA A 12 -11.81 2.56 19.06
N LEU A 13 -10.71 3.31 18.88
CA LEU A 13 -9.41 2.75 18.46
C LEU A 13 -8.86 1.75 19.50
N ASP A 14 -9.00 2.07 20.79
CA ASP A 14 -8.52 1.23 21.88
C ASP A 14 -9.39 -0.03 22.10
N SER A 15 -10.67 0.01 21.69
CA SER A 15 -11.64 -1.08 21.89
C SER A 15 -11.65 -2.12 20.75
N GLU A 16 -11.15 -1.76 19.55
CA GLU A 16 -11.02 -2.66 18.39
C GLU A 16 -9.74 -3.51 18.46
N ALA A 17 -9.47 -4.14 19.60
CA ALA A 17 -8.23 -4.91 19.89
C ALA A 17 -8.02 -6.20 19.05
N GLY A 18 -8.49 -6.25 17.81
CA GLY A 18 -8.16 -7.29 16.83
C GLY A 18 -8.11 -6.82 15.37
N GLY A 19 -8.40 -5.54 15.07
CA GLY A 19 -8.48 -5.04 13.70
C GLY A 19 -7.94 -3.63 13.55
N LEU A 20 -7.42 -3.32 12.37
CA LEU A 20 -7.04 -1.95 12.04
C LEU A 20 -8.32 -1.09 11.89
N PRO A 21 -8.35 0.13 12.45
CA PRO A 21 -9.53 0.98 12.42
C PRO A 21 -10.00 1.25 11.00
N ARG A 22 -11.30 1.14 10.76
CA ARG A 22 -11.89 1.29 9.42
C ARG A 22 -12.80 2.51 9.35
N VAL A 23 -12.58 3.35 8.33
CA VAL A 23 -13.39 4.54 8.06
C VAL A 23 -14.05 4.38 6.70
N VAL A 24 -15.37 4.53 6.63
CA VAL A 24 -16.13 4.49 5.36
C VAL A 24 -16.39 5.92 4.89
N ASP A 25 -15.98 6.24 3.66
CA ASP A 25 -16.37 7.48 2.98
C ASP A 25 -17.80 7.33 2.42
N PRO A 26 -18.80 8.04 2.98
CA PRO A 26 -20.19 7.89 2.59
C PRO A 26 -20.50 8.43 1.19
N ARG A 27 -19.64 9.28 0.62
CA ARG A 27 -19.85 9.86 -0.72
C ARG A 27 -19.43 8.92 -1.84
N ARG A 28 -18.42 8.10 -1.57
CA ARG A 28 -17.82 7.19 -2.56
C ARG A 28 -18.07 5.72 -2.25
N ASN A 29 -18.61 5.42 -1.07
CA ASN A 29 -18.75 4.07 -0.54
C ASN A 29 -17.41 3.31 -0.54
N ILE A 30 -16.32 4.03 -0.24
CA ILE A 30 -14.96 3.48 -0.17
C ILE A 30 -14.60 3.31 1.30
N ALA A 31 -14.06 2.15 1.65
CA ALA A 31 -13.53 1.91 2.99
C ALA A 31 -12.02 2.11 3.03
N TYR A 32 -11.57 2.91 4.00
CA TYR A 32 -10.19 3.14 4.33
C TYR A 32 -9.84 2.39 5.60
N VAL A 33 -8.62 1.88 5.67
CA VAL A 33 -8.04 1.31 6.88
C VAL A 33 -6.98 2.27 7.37
N LEU A 34 -7.06 2.64 8.64
CA LEU A 34 -6.08 3.51 9.29
C LEU A 34 -4.95 2.65 9.82
N VAL A 35 -3.73 2.98 9.40
CA VAL A 35 -2.49 2.39 9.88
C VAL A 35 -1.64 3.49 10.50
N SER A 36 -0.75 3.14 11.42
CA SER A 36 0.23 4.10 11.92
C SER A 36 1.17 4.56 10.80
N GLU A 37 1.77 5.74 10.94
CA GLU A 37 2.74 6.24 9.95
C GLU A 37 3.93 5.29 9.80
N ALA A 38 4.36 4.66 10.89
CA ALA A 38 5.45 3.69 10.89
C ALA A 38 5.10 2.46 10.03
N GLU A 39 3.93 1.85 10.27
CA GLU A 39 3.45 0.71 9.48
C GLU A 39 3.25 1.08 8.01
N TYR A 40 2.71 2.27 7.74
CA TYR A 40 2.56 2.77 6.38
C TYR A 40 3.91 2.87 5.65
N LYS A 41 4.95 3.42 6.30
CA LYS A 41 6.29 3.52 5.70
C LYS A 41 6.86 2.15 5.39
N THR A 42 6.79 1.21 6.33
CA THR A 42 7.28 -0.16 6.14
C THR A 42 6.58 -0.84 4.96
N VAL A 43 5.25 -0.78 4.88
CA VAL A 43 4.50 -1.39 3.77
C VAL A 43 4.81 -0.69 2.45
N ARG A 44 4.92 0.64 2.46
CA ARG A 44 5.25 1.42 1.27
C ARG A 44 6.61 1.05 0.69
N GLU A 45 7.64 0.94 1.54
CA GLU A 45 8.99 0.57 1.12
C GLU A 45 8.98 -0.81 0.42
N VAL A 46 8.30 -1.80 1.01
CA VAL A 46 8.17 -3.14 0.41
C VAL A 46 7.45 -3.09 -0.95
N LEU A 47 6.36 -2.33 -1.05
CA LEU A 47 5.60 -2.22 -2.30
C LEU A 47 6.39 -1.49 -3.40
N ASP A 48 7.17 -0.47 -3.04
CA ASP A 48 8.01 0.27 -3.99
C ASP A 48 9.14 -0.64 -4.51
N ASP A 49 9.74 -1.47 -3.64
CA ASP A 49 10.73 -2.48 -4.03
C ASP A 49 10.16 -3.55 -4.96
N GLU A 50 8.98 -4.10 -4.64
CA GLU A 50 8.31 -5.06 -5.53
C GLU A 50 8.00 -4.46 -6.91
N ARG A 51 7.59 -3.19 -6.94
CA ARG A 51 7.31 -2.48 -8.19
C ARG A 51 8.56 -2.32 -9.03
N ALA A 52 9.68 -1.95 -8.40
CA ALA A 52 10.98 -1.86 -9.06
C ALA A 52 11.42 -3.22 -9.62
N GLN A 53 11.29 -4.29 -8.85
CA GLN A 53 11.62 -5.66 -9.29
C GLN A 53 10.76 -6.10 -10.48
N ARG A 54 9.45 -5.83 -10.47
CA ARG A 54 8.56 -6.12 -11.61
C ARG A 54 8.98 -5.36 -12.86
N ALA A 55 9.36 -4.10 -12.74
CA ALA A 55 9.85 -3.30 -13.86
C ALA A 55 11.15 -3.88 -14.45
N ILE A 56 12.11 -4.26 -13.61
CA ILE A 56 13.36 -4.90 -14.04
C ILE A 56 13.07 -6.21 -14.78
N ARG A 57 12.18 -7.05 -14.23
CA ARG A 57 11.80 -8.33 -14.84
C ARG A 57 11.15 -8.14 -16.21
N MET A 58 10.27 -7.16 -16.36
CA MET A 58 9.64 -6.83 -17.64
C MET A 58 10.66 -6.39 -18.69
N ILE A 59 11.61 -5.55 -18.31
CA ILE A 59 12.70 -5.10 -19.20
C ILE A 59 13.59 -6.28 -19.59
N ALA A 60 13.97 -7.13 -18.63
CA ALA A 60 14.79 -8.32 -18.88
C ALA A 60 14.10 -9.29 -19.85
N LEU A 61 12.80 -9.54 -19.68
CA LEU A 61 12.00 -10.37 -20.60
C LEU A 61 11.94 -9.77 -22.00
N ARG A 62 11.70 -8.47 -22.12
CA ARG A 62 11.68 -7.77 -23.41
C ARG A 62 13.04 -7.87 -24.13
N ASN A 63 14.14 -7.69 -23.39
CA ASN A 63 15.49 -7.81 -23.96
C ASN A 63 15.86 -9.25 -24.32
N ALA A 64 15.37 -10.25 -23.59
CA ALA A 64 15.55 -11.66 -23.95
C ALA A 64 14.78 -12.03 -25.22
N ALA A 65 13.53 -11.57 -25.35
CA ALA A 65 12.72 -11.77 -26.55
C ALA A 65 13.33 -11.10 -27.80
N GLY A 66 13.88 -9.89 -27.65
CA GLY A 66 14.60 -9.22 -28.74
C GLY A 66 15.84 -9.98 -29.21
N ARG A 67 16.64 -10.51 -28.27
CA ARG A 67 17.84 -11.30 -28.60
C ARG A 67 17.53 -12.65 -29.27
N MET A 68 16.35 -13.23 -29.01
CA MET A 68 15.90 -14.44 -29.72
C MET A 68 15.46 -14.17 -31.16
N GLN A 69 15.04 -12.95 -31.51
CA GLN A 69 14.70 -12.57 -32.89
C GLN A 69 15.91 -12.14 -33.72
N GLU A 70 17.00 -11.72 -33.07
CA GLU A 70 18.27 -11.36 -33.71
C GLU A 70 19.22 -12.56 -33.93
N SER A 71 18.83 -13.76 -33.49
CA SER A 71 19.54 -15.00 -33.81
C SER A 71 18.98 -15.58 -35.13
N PRO A 72 19.82 -15.84 -36.15
CA PRO A 72 19.39 -16.31 -37.47
C PRO A 72 18.90 -17.76 -37.47
#